data_AF-A0AAP9YGX1-F1
#
_entry.id   AF-A0AAP9YGX1-F1
#
_cell.length_a   1.000
_cell.length_b   1.000
_cell.length_c   1.000
_cell.angle_alpha   90.00
_cell.angle_beta   90.00
_cell.angle_gamma   90.00
#
_symmetry.space_group_name_H-M   'P 1'
#
loop_
_entity.id
_entity.type
_entity.pdbx_description
1 polymer ?
#
loop_
_entity_poly.entity_id
_entity_poly.type
_entity_poly.pdbx_seq_one_letter_code
_entity_poly.pdbx_strand_id
1 'polypeptide(L)'
;MSTFAVFGMTEHYAREEARKKTPTVVGKIELTEQQWLAAVEARSQKTMNSARVVQLSHLFDAPQFAEQYIELLRKAGKARDLKIRAKVKLDKPATTTRTKKKAPSAEWRDVA
;
A
#
# COMPACT_ATOMS: atom_id res chain seq x y z
N MET A 1 -11.67 -15.85 9.34
CA MET A 1 -12.25 -14.66 8.67
C MET A 1 -11.09 -13.71 8.54
N SER A 2 -10.52 -13.54 7.33
CA SER A 2 -9.20 -12.94 7.18
C SER A 2 -9.20 -11.44 7.56
N THR A 3 -8.45 -11.06 8.60
CA THR A 3 -8.53 -9.73 9.23
C THR A 3 -7.26 -8.91 9.12
N PHE A 4 -6.08 -9.50 8.94
CA PHE A 4 -4.80 -8.79 9.04
C PHE A 4 -4.22 -8.49 7.65
N ALA A 5 -3.59 -7.33 7.48
CA ALA A 5 -2.82 -7.02 6.27
C ALA A 5 -1.60 -6.18 6.60
N VAL A 6 -0.55 -6.32 5.81
CA VAL A 6 0.68 -5.55 5.93
C VAL A 6 0.56 -4.31 5.06
N PHE A 7 0.70 -3.16 5.72
CA PHE A 7 0.78 -1.86 5.11
C PHE A 7 2.22 -1.37 5.13
N GLY A 8 2.67 -0.73 4.06
CA GLY A 8 4.02 -0.22 3.97
C GLY A 8 4.31 0.43 2.63
N MET A 9 5.59 0.72 2.40
CA MET A 9 6.11 1.05 1.09
C MET A 9 7.40 0.24 0.86
N THR A 10 7.51 -0.44 -0.27
CA THR A 10 8.71 -1.19 -0.65
C THR A 10 9.26 -0.64 -1.95
N GLU A 11 10.57 -0.74 -2.12
CA GLU A 11 11.25 -0.28 -3.33
C GLU A 11 10.71 -0.98 -4.59
N HIS A 12 10.41 -2.28 -4.46
CA HIS A 12 9.79 -3.06 -5.53
C HIS A 12 8.42 -2.49 -5.93
N TYR A 13 7.54 -2.22 -4.95
CA TYR A 13 6.24 -1.65 -5.23
C TYR A 13 6.35 -0.24 -5.82
N ALA A 14 7.26 0.59 -5.28
CA ALA A 14 7.47 1.95 -5.76
C ALA A 14 7.99 1.97 -7.21
N ARG A 15 8.89 1.05 -7.58
CA ARG A 15 9.34 0.87 -8.97
C ARG A 15 8.20 0.46 -9.90
N GLU A 16 7.42 -0.54 -9.52
CA GLU A 16 6.30 -1.03 -10.33
C GLU A 16 5.21 0.04 -10.51
N GLU A 17 4.90 0.80 -9.46
CA GLU A 17 3.96 1.92 -9.57
C GLU A 17 4.55 3.05 -10.43
N ALA A 18 5.84 3.34 -10.29
CA ALA A 18 6.53 4.33 -11.11
C ALA A 18 6.49 3.94 -12.59
N ARG A 19 6.80 2.68 -12.94
CA ARG A 19 6.72 2.17 -14.32
C ARG A 19 5.35 2.37 -14.94
N LYS A 20 4.28 2.07 -14.18
CA LYS A 20 2.90 2.22 -14.67
C LYS A 20 2.50 3.68 -14.87
N LYS A 21 3.05 4.58 -14.06
CA LYS A 21 2.66 5.99 -14.07
C LYS A 21 3.56 6.87 -14.93
N THR A 22 4.79 6.45 -15.19
CA THR A 22 5.76 7.22 -15.99
C THR A 22 5.34 7.15 -17.46
N PRO A 23 4.95 8.27 -18.06
CA PRO A 23 4.57 8.28 -19.46
C PRO A 23 5.80 8.03 -20.34
N THR A 24 5.62 7.24 -21.40
CA THR A 24 6.66 6.99 -22.41
C THR A 24 6.81 8.18 -23.37
N VAL A 25 5.82 9.08 -23.40
CA VAL A 25 5.83 10.28 -24.26
C VAL A 25 5.68 11.51 -23.38
N VAL A 26 6.58 12.48 -23.53
CA VAL A 26 6.48 13.78 -22.88
C VAL A 26 6.24 14.82 -23.97
N GLY A 27 5.03 15.38 -24.01
CA GLY A 27 4.60 16.26 -25.10
C GLY A 27 4.36 15.48 -26.40
N LYS A 28 5.19 15.73 -27.43
CA LYS A 28 5.16 15.03 -28.73
C LYS A 28 6.40 14.16 -28.98
N ILE A 29 7.29 14.05 -28.00
CA ILE A 29 8.57 13.35 -28.13
C ILE A 29 8.49 12.05 -27.32
N GLU A 30 8.74 10.93 -28.00
CA GLU A 30 8.91 9.63 -27.34
C GLU A 30 10.23 9.63 -26.57
N LEU A 31 10.18 9.30 -25.28
CA LEU A 31 11.40 9.15 -24.50
C LEU A 31 12.15 7.92 -24.98
N THR A 32 13.46 8.07 -25.10
CA THR A 32 14.36 6.93 -25.23
C THR A 32 14.28 6.05 -23.99
N GLU A 33 14.57 4.77 -24.16
CA GLU A 33 14.50 3.78 -23.07
C GLU A 33 15.31 4.21 -21.84
N GLN A 34 16.51 4.77 -22.05
CA GLN A 34 17.36 5.27 -20.96
C GLN A 34 16.74 6.44 -20.21
N GLN A 35 16.14 7.40 -20.92
CA GLN A 35 15.46 8.53 -20.29
C GLN A 35 14.22 8.08 -19.51
N TRP A 36 13.49 7.09 -20.05
CA TRP A 36 12.33 6.54 -19.36
C TRP A 36 12.72 5.80 -18.08
N LEU A 37 13.78 4.97 -18.12
CA LEU A 37 14.30 4.29 -16.94
C LEU A 37 14.75 5.29 -15.85
N ALA A 38 15.47 6.34 -16.22
CA ALA A 38 15.87 7.41 -15.29
C ALA A 38 14.65 8.12 -14.67
N ALA A 39 13.60 8.39 -15.47
CA ALA A 39 12.36 8.99 -14.98
C ALA A 39 11.59 8.06 -14.02
N VAL A 40 11.58 6.75 -14.30
CA VAL A 40 11.01 5.73 -13.41
C VAL A 40 11.78 5.67 -12.09
N GLU A 41 13.10 5.70 -12.11
CA GLU A 41 13.91 5.71 -10.89
C GLU A 41 13.67 6.96 -10.04
N ALA A 42 13.71 8.14 -10.65
CA ALA A 42 13.43 9.40 -9.96
C ALA A 42 12.03 9.40 -9.33
N ARG A 43 11.03 8.86 -10.04
CA ARG A 43 9.66 8.75 -9.54
C ARG A 43 9.53 7.71 -8.43
N SER A 44 10.21 6.57 -8.57
CA SER A 44 10.28 5.53 -7.53
C SER A 44 10.86 6.11 -6.24
N GLN A 45 12.00 6.82 -6.32
CA GLN A 45 12.59 7.50 -5.18
C GLN A 45 11.64 8.54 -4.56
N LYS A 46 10.94 9.32 -5.39
CA LYS A 46 9.93 10.27 -4.90
C LYS A 46 8.79 9.56 -4.16
N THR A 47 8.30 8.43 -4.67
CA THR A 47 7.28 7.62 -4.01
C THR A 47 7.79 7.02 -2.70
N MET A 48 9.03 6.52 -2.68
CA MET A 48 9.69 6.01 -1.47
C MET A 48 9.92 7.09 -0.41
N ASN A 49 10.15 8.34 -0.81
CA ASN A 49 10.30 9.48 0.11
C ASN A 49 8.95 10.06 0.56
N SER A 50 7.87 9.83 -0.19
CA SER A 50 6.54 10.34 0.15
C SER A 50 5.94 9.61 1.36
N ALA A 51 5.16 10.27 2.22
CA ALA A 51 4.50 9.64 3.38
C ALA A 51 3.40 8.62 3.04
N ARG A 52 3.22 8.28 1.76
CA ARG A 52 2.20 7.34 1.32
C ARG A 52 2.55 5.92 1.77
N VAL A 53 1.55 5.22 2.28
CA VAL A 53 1.60 3.81 2.67
C VAL A 53 0.50 3.07 1.92
N VAL A 54 0.82 1.89 1.38
CA VAL A 54 -0.13 1.06 0.62
C VAL A 54 -0.28 -0.31 1.27
N GLN A 55 -1.38 -0.99 0.99
CA GLN A 55 -1.53 -2.40 1.35
C GLN A 55 -0.61 -3.23 0.44
N LEU A 56 0.40 -3.88 1.02
CA LEU A 56 1.38 -4.68 0.28
C LEU A 56 0.95 -6.15 0.18
N SER A 57 0.29 -6.66 1.22
CA SER A 57 -0.13 -8.06 1.29
C SER A 57 -1.62 -8.25 1.00
N HIS A 58 -1.98 -9.48 0.67
CA HIS A 58 -3.36 -9.93 0.79
C HIS A 58 -3.78 -10.01 2.28
N LEU A 59 -5.07 -10.27 2.51
CA LEU A 59 -5.61 -10.46 3.86
C LEU A 59 -5.14 -11.80 4.42
N PHE A 60 -4.50 -11.77 5.59
CA PHE A 60 -4.09 -12.92 6.39
C PHE A 60 -5.06 -13.18 7.55
N ASP A 61 -5.23 -14.46 7.88
CA ASP A 61 -6.15 -14.88 8.96
C ASP A 61 -5.51 -14.77 10.35
N ALA A 62 -4.17 -14.83 10.42
CA ALA A 62 -3.40 -14.71 11.65
C ALA A 62 -2.28 -13.67 11.51
N PRO A 63 -1.92 -12.97 12.61
CA PRO A 63 -0.88 -11.94 12.60
C PRO A 63 0.52 -12.53 12.35
N GLN A 64 0.77 -13.78 12.76
CA GLN A 64 2.05 -14.47 12.55
C GLN A 64 2.46 -14.54 11.07
N PHE A 65 1.50 -14.77 10.17
CA PHE A 65 1.77 -14.76 8.72
C PHE A 65 2.10 -13.36 8.20
N ALA A 66 1.50 -12.32 8.78
CA ALA A 66 1.80 -10.94 8.45
C ALA A 66 3.21 -10.54 8.92
N GLU A 67 3.65 -11.02 10.09
CA GLU A 67 5.02 -10.84 10.59
C GLU A 67 6.05 -11.53 9.69
N GLN A 68 5.82 -12.80 9.32
CA GLN A 68 6.68 -13.53 8.37
C GLN A 68 6.78 -12.80 7.02
N TYR A 69 5.67 -12.22 6.55
CA TYR A 69 5.68 -11.43 5.32
C TYR A 69 6.51 -10.15 5.47
N ILE A 70 6.43 -9.46 6.61
CA ILE A 70 7.28 -8.31 6.92
C ILE A 70 8.76 -8.70 6.92
N GLU A 71 9.13 -9.84 7.51
CA GLU A 71 10.50 -10.33 7.49
C GLU A 71 10.99 -10.60 6.06
N LEU A 72 10.15 -11.20 5.22
CA LEU A 72 10.47 -11.43 3.81
C LEU A 72 10.68 -10.10 3.07
N LEU A 73 9.81 -9.11 3.31
CA LEU A 73 9.96 -7.78 2.72
C LEU A 73 11.25 -7.07 3.16
N ARG A 74 11.65 -7.21 4.43
CA ARG A 74 12.92 -6.67 4.92
C ARG A 74 14.14 -7.35 4.29
N LYS A 75 14.05 -8.66 4.03
CA LYS A 75 15.10 -9.41 3.31
C LYS A 75 15.15 -9.04 1.82
N ALA A 76 14.01 -8.77 1.21
CA ALA A 76 13.91 -8.45 -0.22
C ALA A 76 14.50 -7.08 -0.59
N GLY A 77 14.64 -6.16 0.37
CA GLY A 77 15.33 -4.89 0.14
C GLY A 77 14.80 -3.75 1.00
N LYS A 78 14.88 -2.52 0.46
CA LYS A 78 14.44 -1.32 1.18
C LYS A 78 12.92 -1.32 1.35
N ALA A 79 12.49 -1.30 2.60
CA ALA A 79 11.10 -1.20 2.99
C ALA A 79 10.95 -0.14 4.09
N ARG A 80 9.84 0.61 4.05
CA ARG A 80 9.52 1.68 5.00
C ARG A 80 8.14 1.44 5.61
N ASP A 81 8.01 1.82 6.89
CA ASP A 81 6.76 1.86 7.65
C ASP A 81 5.93 0.57 7.53
N LEU A 82 6.61 -0.58 7.61
CA LEU A 82 5.94 -1.88 7.60
C LEU A 82 5.14 -2.04 8.90
N LYS A 83 3.82 -1.98 8.78
CA LYS A 83 2.87 -2.09 9.89
C LYS A 83 1.81 -3.13 9.59
N ILE A 84 1.41 -3.89 10.60
CA ILE A 84 0.30 -4.82 10.51
C ILE A 84 -0.97 -4.07 10.91
N ARG A 85 -1.97 -4.09 10.04
CA ARG A 85 -3.29 -3.53 10.33
C ARG A 85 -4.34 -4.63 10.34
N ALA A 86 -5.23 -4.59 11.33
CA ALA A 86 -6.41 -5.43 11.40
C ALA A 86 -7.63 -4.66 10.90
N LYS A 87 -8.46 -5.33 10.11
CA LYS A 87 -9.76 -4.82 9.67
C LYS A 87 -10.77 -5.06 10.79
N VAL A 88 -11.08 -4.01 11.54
CA VAL A 88 -12.06 -4.04 12.63
C VAL A 88 -13.40 -3.55 12.10
N LYS A 89 -14.48 -4.30 12.37
CA LYS A 89 -15.84 -3.82 12.12
C LYS A 89 -16.19 -2.83 13.22
N LEU A 90 -16.47 -1.58 12.88
CA LEU A 90 -17.11 -0.67 13.82
C LEU A 90 -18.59 -1.00 13.90
N ASP A 91 -19.02 -1.57 15.02
CA ASP A 91 -20.42 -1.43 15.44
C ASP A 91 -20.62 0.01 15.92
N LYS A 92 -21.03 0.89 14.99
CA LYS A 92 -21.58 2.17 15.42
C LYS A 92 -22.91 1.88 16.12
N PRO A 93 -23.13 2.31 17.38
CA PRO A 93 -24.46 2.25 17.95
C PRO A 93 -25.37 3.06 17.02
N ALA A 94 -26.48 2.45 16.59
CA ALA A 94 -27.45 3.10 15.73
C ALA A 94 -27.95 4.36 16.42
N THR A 95 -27.35 5.51 16.11
CA THR A 95 -27.92 6.80 16.48
C THR A 95 -29.23 6.89 15.70
N THR A 96 -30.31 6.87 16.47
CA THR A 96 -31.68 7.10 16.05
C THR A 96 -31.75 8.36 15.21
N THR A 97 -31.66 8.22 13.89
CA THR A 97 -32.24 9.18 12.96
C THR A 97 -32.51 8.41 11.67
N ARG A 98 -33.80 8.22 11.41
CA ARG A 98 -34.36 7.67 10.17
C ARG A 98 -33.62 8.24 8.98
N THR A 99 -32.79 7.43 8.31
CA THR A 99 -32.72 7.23 6.85
C THR A 99 -31.41 6.53 6.46
N LYS A 100 -31.56 5.38 5.79
CA LYS A 100 -30.53 4.53 5.15
C LYS A 100 -29.63 3.73 6.12
N LYS A 101 -29.84 2.40 6.15
CA LYS A 101 -28.92 1.41 6.72
C LYS A 101 -27.53 1.60 6.06
N LYS A 102 -26.61 2.31 6.72
CA LYS A 102 -25.21 2.38 6.30
C LYS A 102 -24.57 1.04 6.63
N ALA A 103 -23.96 0.40 5.64
CA ALA A 103 -23.20 -0.84 5.83
C ALA A 103 -22.17 -0.65 6.96
N PRO A 104 -21.89 -1.68 7.78
CA PRO A 104 -20.90 -1.58 8.84
C PRO A 104 -19.57 -1.11 8.25
N SER A 105 -19.12 0.06 8.68
CA SER A 105 -17.87 0.64 8.21
C SER A 105 -16.73 -0.17 8.80
N ALA A 106 -15.96 -0.83 7.94
CA ALA A 106 -14.72 -1.46 8.36
C ALA A 106 -13.62 -0.40 8.44
N GLU A 107 -12.91 -0.33 9.56
CA GLU A 107 -11.75 0.53 9.75
C GLU A 107 -10.50 -0.35 9.91
N TRP A 108 -9.38 0.13 9.39
CA TRP A 108 -8.08 -0.49 9.61
C TRP A 108 -7.47 0.08 10.88
N ARG A 109 -7.15 -0.78 11.85
CA ARG A 109 -6.44 -0.40 13.07
C ARG A 109 -5.07 -1.03 13.11
N ASP A 110 -4.08 -0.25 13.53
CA ASP A 110 -2.73 -0.74 13.77
C ASP A 110 -2.79 -1.75 14.94
N VAL A 111 -2.18 -2.92 14.76
CA VAL A 111 -2.26 -4.04 15.72
C VAL A 111 -1.12 -3.99 16.73
N ALA A 112 0.01 -3.40 16.36
CA ALA A 112 1.18 -3.11 17.18
C ALA A 112 2.07 -2.08 16.46
#